data_AF-A0A1Q3SQR0-F1
#
_entry.id   AF-A0A1Q3SQR0-F1
#
_cell.length_a   1.000
_cell.length_b   1.000
_cell.length_c   1.000
_cell.angle_alpha   90.00
_cell.angle_beta   90.00
_cell.angle_gamma   90.00
#
_symmetry.space_group_name_H-M   'P 1'
#
loop_
_entity.id
_entity.type
_entity.pdbx_description
1 polymer ?
#
loop_
_entity_poly.entity_id
_entity_poly.type
_entity_poly.pdbx_seq_one_letter_code
_entity_poly.pdbx_strand_id
1 'polypeptide(L)'
;MTQANPNDLETRKLLVDGVQALLAGNRAEAQQLLLSYVDRDEMNEEAWLWLSGAVDELDDIETSLQNCLQINPNNARAQQGLEWVARQRTASV
;
A
#
# COMPACT_ATOMS: atom_id res chain seq x y z
N MET A 1 -22.40 -13.84 -8.73
CA MET A 1 -20.99 -13.64 -8.34
C MET A 1 -20.54 -12.40 -9.07
N THR A 2 -20.73 -11.22 -8.47
CA THR A 2 -20.43 -9.95 -9.12
C THR A 2 -18.92 -9.83 -9.19
N GLN A 3 -18.38 -9.91 -10.40
CA GLN A 3 -16.96 -9.68 -10.66
C GLN A 3 -16.63 -8.26 -10.17
N ALA A 4 -15.65 -8.13 -9.28
CA ALA A 4 -15.24 -6.83 -8.75
C ALA A 4 -14.78 -5.95 -9.92
N ASN A 5 -15.48 -4.85 -10.21
CA ASN A 5 -14.93 -3.84 -11.10
C ASN A 5 -14.16 -2.85 -10.22
N PRO A 6 -12.90 -2.52 -10.57
CA PRO A 6 -12.12 -1.54 -9.82
C PRO A 6 -12.76 -0.13 -9.81
N ASN A 7 -13.73 0.13 -10.71
CA ASN A 7 -14.52 1.36 -10.76
C ASN A 7 -15.76 1.37 -9.84
N ASP A 8 -16.08 0.26 -9.17
CA ASP A 8 -17.20 0.21 -8.25
C ASP A 8 -17.00 1.20 -7.09
N LEU A 9 -18.09 1.85 -6.66
CA LEU A 9 -18.07 2.85 -5.60
C LEU A 9 -17.47 2.29 -4.30
N GLU A 10 -17.78 1.03 -4.00
CA GLU A 10 -17.28 0.31 -2.83
C GLU A 10 -15.75 0.20 -2.85
N THR A 11 -15.17 -0.21 -3.98
CA THR A 11 -13.72 -0.32 -4.13
C THR A 11 -13.07 1.04 -3.91
N ARG A 12 -13.56 2.10 -4.54
CA ARG A 12 -13.02 3.46 -4.33
C ARG A 12 -13.11 3.93 -2.88
N LYS A 13 -14.17 3.56 -2.17
CA LYS A 13 -14.32 3.87 -0.74
C LYS A 13 -13.24 3.21 0.11
N LEU A 14 -12.86 1.97 -0.17
CA LEU A 14 -11.79 1.28 0.56
C LEU A 14 -10.47 2.07 0.52
N LEU A 15 -10.10 2.60 -0.65
CA LEU A 15 -8.90 3.42 -0.79
C LEU A 15 -9.01 4.71 0.03
N VAL A 16 -10.11 5.46 -0.14
CA VAL A 16 -10.31 6.73 0.56
C VAL A 16 -10.33 6.54 2.08
N ASP A 17 -11.14 5.60 2.56
CA ASP A 17 -11.27 5.32 3.99
C ASP A 17 -9.94 4.78 4.57
N GLY A 18 -9.21 3.96 3.82
CA GLY A 18 -7.90 3.45 4.21
C GLY A 18 -6.85 4.55 4.35
N VAL A 19 -6.78 5.48 3.39
CA VAL A 19 -5.89 6.65 3.47
C VAL A 19 -6.27 7.54 4.66
N GLN A 20 -7.56 7.80 4.87
CA GLN A 20 -8.02 8.62 5.99
C GLN A 20 -7.72 7.97 7.34
N ALA A 21 -7.90 6.67 7.48
CA ALA A 21 -7.53 5.91 8.67
C ALA A 21 -6.02 6.01 8.93
N LEU A 22 -5.20 5.92 7.89
CA LEU A 22 -3.75 6.04 8.02
C LEU A 22 -3.33 7.44 8.51
N LEU A 23 -3.92 8.48 7.93
CA LEU A 23 -3.70 9.87 8.33
C LEU A 23 -4.18 10.15 9.76
N ALA A 24 -5.22 9.45 10.22
CA ALA A 24 -5.69 9.51 11.61
C ALA A 24 -4.82 8.70 12.59
N GLY A 25 -3.78 8.02 12.11
CA GLY A 25 -2.92 7.14 12.91
C GLY A 25 -3.50 5.76 13.20
N ASN A 26 -4.66 5.43 12.62
CA ASN A 26 -5.29 4.12 12.75
C ASN A 26 -4.73 3.13 11.72
N ARG A 27 -3.47 2.71 11.92
CA ARG A 27 -2.74 1.85 10.98
C ARG A 27 -3.41 0.50 10.74
N ALA A 28 -3.97 -0.12 11.78
CA ALA A 28 -4.63 -1.41 11.66
C ALA A 28 -5.85 -1.33 10.72
N GLU A 29 -6.70 -0.31 10.88
CA GLU A 29 -7.85 -0.10 10.00
C GLU A 29 -7.40 0.26 8.57
N ALA A 30 -6.40 1.14 8.45
CA ALA A 30 -5.82 1.49 7.16
C ALA A 30 -5.32 0.26 6.40
N GLN A 31 -4.58 -0.61 7.07
CA GLN A 31 -4.05 -1.86 6.50
C GLN A 31 -5.20 -2.74 6.00
N GLN A 32 -6.24 -2.96 6.81
CA GLN A 32 -7.37 -3.80 6.41
C GLN A 32 -8.12 -3.25 5.19
N LEU A 33 -8.35 -1.94 5.15
CA LEU A 33 -9.04 -1.28 4.04
C LEU A 33 -8.21 -1.29 2.76
N LEU A 34 -6.92 -0.96 2.86
CA LEU A 34 -6.00 -0.92 1.73
C LEU A 34 -5.70 -2.32 1.19
N LEU A 35 -5.55 -3.34 2.05
CA LEU A 35 -5.46 -4.75 1.62
C LEU A 35 -6.71 -5.17 0.85
N SER A 36 -7.89 -4.82 1.37
CA SER A 36 -9.16 -5.09 0.69
C SER A 36 -9.24 -4.38 -0.66
N TYR A 37 -8.65 -3.18 -0.80
CA TYR A 37 -8.58 -2.49 -2.08
C TYR A 37 -7.69 -3.24 -3.08
N VAL A 38 -6.44 -3.55 -2.70
CA VAL A 38 -5.47 -4.17 -3.62
C VAL A 38 -5.84 -5.61 -4.01
N ASP A 39 -6.61 -6.33 -3.18
CA ASP A 39 -7.24 -7.61 -3.55
C ASP A 39 -8.25 -7.47 -4.71
N ARG A 40 -8.86 -6.29 -4.85
CA ARG A 40 -9.82 -5.97 -5.92
C ARG A 40 -9.17 -5.27 -7.12
N ASP A 41 -8.16 -4.45 -6.88
CA ASP A 41 -7.44 -3.68 -7.87
C ASP A 41 -5.93 -3.64 -7.58
N GLU A 42 -5.29 -4.75 -7.91
CA GLU A 42 -3.84 -4.95 -7.78
C GLU A 42 -3.03 -4.06 -8.73
N MET A 43 -3.65 -3.41 -9.72
CA MET A 43 -2.99 -2.53 -10.69
C MET A 43 -2.89 -1.07 -10.25
N ASN A 44 -3.31 -0.73 -9.03
CA ASN A 44 -3.26 0.63 -8.52
C ASN A 44 -1.97 0.89 -7.72
N GLU A 45 -1.04 1.66 -8.28
CA GLU A 45 0.23 1.93 -7.62
C GLU A 45 0.08 2.79 -6.36
N GLU A 46 -0.93 3.65 -6.30
CA GLU A 46 -1.18 4.54 -5.17
C GLU A 46 -1.67 3.73 -3.97
N ALA A 47 -2.54 2.74 -4.17
CA ALA A 47 -3.01 1.85 -3.11
C ALA A 47 -1.86 1.05 -2.49
N TRP A 48 -0.96 0.52 -3.31
CA TRP A 48 0.26 -0.17 -2.84
C TRP A 48 1.20 0.77 -2.06
N LEU A 49 1.37 2.00 -2.54
CA LEU A 49 2.18 3.01 -1.84
C LEU A 49 1.58 3.37 -0.48
N TRP A 50 0.26 3.51 -0.37
CA TRP A 50 -0.37 3.78 0.93
C TRP A 50 -0.32 2.57 1.86
N LEU A 51 -0.49 1.36 1.31
CA LEU A 51 -0.41 0.13 2.08
C LEU A 51 0.97 -0.04 2.74
N SER A 52 2.05 0.36 2.05
CA SER A 52 3.40 0.31 2.63
C SER A 52 3.56 1.21 3.88
N GLY A 53 2.73 2.23 4.04
CA GLY A 53 2.71 3.06 5.25
C GLY A 53 1.83 2.51 6.38
N ALA A 54 0.93 1.59 6.05
CA ALA A 54 -0.03 1.00 7.00
C ALA A 54 0.45 -0.31 7.62
N VAL A 55 1.36 -1.03 6.96
CA VAL A 55 1.99 -2.27 7.46
C VAL A 55 3.20 -1.95 8.35
N ASP A 56 3.43 -2.77 9.39
CA ASP A 56 4.50 -2.54 10.38
C ASP A 56 5.79 -3.33 10.07
N GLU A 57 5.68 -4.51 9.43
CA GLU A 57 6.82 -5.39 9.16
C GLU A 57 7.60 -4.92 7.92
N LEU A 58 8.94 -4.86 8.04
CA LEU A 58 9.80 -4.40 6.94
C LEU A 58 9.62 -5.19 5.64
N ASP A 59 9.36 -6.49 5.72
CA ASP A 59 9.16 -7.36 4.55
C ASP A 59 7.82 -7.03 3.84
N ASP A 60 6.76 -6.72 4.59
CA ASP A 60 5.47 -6.27 4.04
C ASP A 60 5.56 -4.86 3.43
N ILE A 61 6.34 -3.96 4.07
CA ILE A 61 6.64 -2.63 3.53
C ILE A 61 7.37 -2.79 2.19
N GLU A 62 8.42 -3.61 2.15
CA GLU A 62 9.22 -3.86 0.94
C GLU A 62 8.35 -4.40 -0.20
N THR A 63 7.54 -5.41 0.08
CA THR A 63 6.64 -6.06 -0.89
C THR A 63 5.65 -5.04 -1.47
N SER A 64 5.02 -4.24 -0.62
CA SER A 64 4.06 -3.20 -1.05
C SER A 64 4.72 -2.18 -1.98
N LEU A 65 5.92 -1.73 -1.63
CA LEU A 65 6.69 -0.78 -2.45
C LEU A 65 7.17 -1.37 -3.77
N GLN A 66 7.57 -2.65 -3.77
CA GLN A 66 7.95 -3.37 -4.98
C GLN A 66 6.76 -3.48 -5.94
N ASN A 67 5.57 -3.86 -5.45
CA ASN A 67 4.35 -3.90 -6.26
C ASN A 67 4.04 -2.53 -6.88
N CYS A 68 4.14 -1.45 -6.10
CA CYS A 68 4.00 -0.09 -6.59
C CYS A 68 4.96 0.21 -7.76
N LEU A 69 6.23 -0.16 -7.65
CA LEU A 69 7.25 0.07 -8.67
C LEU A 69 7.13 -0.86 -9.88
N GLN A 70 6.56 -2.06 -9.72
CA GLN A 70 6.24 -2.92 -10.85
C GLN A 70 5.18 -2.30 -11.75
N ILE A 71 4.22 -1.58 -11.16
CA ILE A 71 3.17 -0.85 -11.89
C ILE A 71 3.72 0.46 -12.45
N ASN A 72 4.38 1.25 -11.59
CA ASN A 72 4.95 2.55 -11.94
C ASN A 72 6.42 2.65 -11.47
N PRO A 73 7.40 2.28 -12.32
CA PRO A 73 8.81 2.27 -11.94
C PRO A 73 9.39 3.67 -11.69
N ASN A 74 8.67 4.73 -12.06
CA ASN A 74 9.06 6.12 -11.84
C ASN A 74 8.48 6.70 -10.54
N ASN A 75 7.81 5.88 -9.70
CA ASN A 75 7.26 6.36 -8.45
C ASN A 75 8.38 6.66 -7.44
N ALA A 76 8.80 7.93 -7.41
CA ALA A 76 9.90 8.40 -6.57
C ALA A 76 9.68 8.09 -5.07
N ARG A 77 8.42 8.17 -4.59
CA ARG A 77 8.10 7.87 -3.18
C ARG A 77 8.35 6.41 -2.85
N ALA A 78 7.99 5.51 -3.76
CA ALA A 78 8.21 4.08 -3.55
C ALA A 78 9.70 3.70 -3.61
N GLN A 79 10.46 4.33 -4.52
CA GLN A 79 11.92 4.16 -4.58
C GLN A 79 12.59 4.60 -3.26
N GLN A 80 12.22 5.79 -2.75
CA GLN A 80 12.72 6.29 -1.47
C GLN A 80 12.33 5.39 -0.30
N GLY A 81 11.13 4.81 -0.32
CA GLY A 81 10.69 3.84 0.68
C GLY A 81 11.58 2.59 0.71
N LEU A 82 11.94 2.03 -0.45
CA LEU A 82 12.83 0.87 -0.52
C LEU A 82 14.24 1.19 -0.01
N GLU A 83 14.75 2.39 -0.31
CA GLU A 83 16.02 2.84 0.27
C GLU A 83 15.96 2.93 1.80
N TRP A 84 14.83 3.38 2.36
CA TRP A 84 14.62 3.39 3.80
C TRP A 84 14.58 1.97 4.37
N VAL A 85 13.83 1.04 3.76
CA VAL A 85 13.77 -0.36 4.20
C VAL A 85 15.15 -1.00 4.20
N ALA A 86 15.93 -0.82 3.13
CA ALA A 86 17.29 -1.35 3.02
C ALA A 86 18.18 -0.85 4.17
N ARG A 87 18.09 0.44 4.53
CA ARG A 87 18.83 1.01 5.67
C ARG A 87 18.41 0.39 7.00
N GLN A 88 17.11 0.16 7.23
CA GLN A 88 16.62 -0.47 8.48
C GLN A 88 17.17 -1.90 8.65
N ARG A 89 17.22 -2.69 7.56
CA ARG A 89 17.78 -4.05 7.58
C ARG A 89 19.27 -4.05 7.93
N THR A 90 20.04 -3.12 7.35
CA THR A 90 21.48 -2.99 7.63
C THR A 90 21.82 -2.41 9.00
N ALA A 91 20.90 -1.71 9.65
CA ALA A 91 21.11 -1.18 11.00
C ALA A 91 20.86 -2.22 12.10
N SER A 92 20.25 -3.35 11.73
CA SER A 92 19.84 -4.43 12.63
C SER A 92 20.77 -5.65 12.58
N VAL A 93 21.92 -5.53 11.88
CA VAL A 93 22.99 -6.55 11.78
C VAL A 93 24.23 -6.07 12.54
#